data_AF-A0A1Q3G1F0-F1
#
_entry.id   AF-A0A1Q3G1F0-F1
#
_cell.length_a   1.000
_cell.length_b   1.000
_cell.length_c   1.000
_cell.angle_alpha   90.00
_cell.angle_beta   90.00
_cell.angle_gamma   90.00
#
_symmetry.space_group_name_H-M   'P 1'
#
loop_
_entity.id
_entity.type
_entity.pdbx_description
1 polymer ?
#
loop_
_entity_poly.entity_id
_entity_poly.type
_entity_poly.pdbx_seq_one_letter_code
_entity_poly.pdbx_strand_id
1 'polypeptide(L)'
;VSAPTRQTALHPDHVQAVLLKPAAIEHAFAGRASTPRRELRAKEKLVCRVTFVPASKVHILISFATHKTVKKTVISLWFLHSHRHFVMQFGGRLASRLIAAERIFAGSYHRFGALSRLGHPSQGRQPFHTEIPSPRRLLQKAVSVGALQQVTGSIKSVYQPSTSRNLRVELVDGQRYEFPLVWLRDNCQCSECFHAGSYSRVHDWERFDPESVAIRECVVADNGNLVDITWHDGHRSQFNAAWLEDRNFTKQNSEQYLEEWYRPKPRLWKKHEFGEVLKSFEFEDVITKDETLQAWIEALIRYGVVMIRNAPLTEQECRKLANRVGFIRKTHYGEEFIVKSKEGTTNVAYLSTPLQMHTDLPYYDYKPGCNLLHCLVQSLSTGGQNLIADAFAVADHMRQEHPEDFRLLSETLVNWTDIGVDEGGEFHSIYRAPVICLDREGKLERINHSVPQRDSFFNVPLERVEPWYRAMARFVRILHQEAVEFKTMPGDILTFSNIRMVHGRTGYTDTEINTRHIVGAYLDWDEIYSRLRVLKGKKSN
;
A
#
# COMPACT_ATOMS: atom_id res chain seq x y z
N VAL A 1 -38.65 39.38 -9.46
CA VAL A 1 -39.84 38.50 -9.39
C VAL A 1 -39.47 37.29 -8.53
N SER A 2 -39.38 37.45 -7.20
CA SER A 2 -40.43 37.20 -6.19
C SER A 2 -40.92 35.73 -6.15
N ALA A 3 -40.59 35.09 -5.03
CA ALA A 3 -40.84 33.70 -4.63
C ALA A 3 -42.35 33.33 -4.52
N PRO A 4 -42.73 32.12 -4.03
CA PRO A 4 -42.77 31.96 -2.57
C PRO A 4 -42.37 30.60 -1.98
N THR A 5 -41.79 30.73 -0.80
CA THR A 5 -41.70 29.80 0.33
C THR A 5 -43.06 29.25 0.79
N ARG A 6 -43.07 28.01 1.30
CA ARG A 6 -44.07 27.54 2.28
C ARG A 6 -43.38 26.92 3.50
N GLN A 7 -43.53 27.60 4.62
CA GLN A 7 -43.40 27.05 5.97
C GLN A 7 -44.70 26.34 6.34
N THR A 8 -44.62 25.21 7.05
CA THR A 8 -45.71 24.75 7.93
C THR A 8 -45.15 24.17 9.24
N ALA A 9 -45.62 24.80 10.32
CA ALA A 9 -45.60 24.55 11.76
C ALA A 9 -45.30 23.16 12.35
N LEU A 10 -44.71 23.20 13.55
CA LEU A 10 -44.63 22.15 14.58
C LEU A 10 -45.83 22.24 15.55
N HIS A 11 -46.48 21.10 15.88
CA HIS A 11 -46.91 20.67 17.23
C HIS A 11 -47.42 19.20 17.21
N PRO A 12 -47.64 18.48 18.35
CA PRO A 12 -47.00 17.22 18.69
C PRO A 12 -47.98 16.02 18.68
N ASP A 13 -47.53 14.88 19.17
CA ASP A 13 -48.28 13.64 19.43
C ASP A 13 -48.63 12.79 18.22
N HIS A 14 -47.85 11.73 18.00
CA HIS A 14 -48.37 10.37 17.79
C HIS A 14 -47.20 9.38 17.83
N VAL A 15 -47.18 8.56 18.89
CA VAL A 15 -46.38 7.33 18.99
C VAL A 15 -46.95 6.32 17.99
N GLN A 16 -46.17 5.93 16.98
CA GLN A 16 -46.45 4.72 16.20
C GLN A 16 -45.33 3.70 16.37
N ALA A 17 -45.71 2.54 16.89
CA ALA A 17 -44.90 1.34 16.95
C ALA A 17 -44.70 0.77 15.54
N VAL A 18 -43.45 0.66 15.10
CA VAL A 18 -43.11 -0.06 13.86
C VAL A 18 -42.78 -1.50 14.20
N LEU A 19 -43.74 -2.39 13.92
CA LEU A 19 -43.57 -3.84 13.82
C LEU A 19 -42.87 -4.17 12.48
N LEU A 20 -41.63 -4.64 12.51
CA LEU A 20 -41.03 -5.31 11.35
C LEU A 20 -41.30 -6.82 11.45
N LYS A 21 -42.14 -7.33 10.55
CA LYS A 21 -42.35 -8.77 10.32
C LYS A 21 -41.11 -9.38 9.63
N PRO A 22 -40.76 -10.65 9.92
CA PRO A 22 -39.75 -11.38 9.15
C PRO A 22 -40.35 -11.89 7.84
N ALA A 23 -39.81 -11.48 6.70
CA ALA A 23 -40.06 -12.13 5.41
C ALA A 23 -39.14 -13.34 5.26
N ALA A 24 -39.72 -14.42 4.75
CA ALA A 24 -39.24 -15.78 4.78
C ALA A 24 -38.09 -16.05 3.79
N ILE A 25 -37.16 -16.89 4.26
CA ILE A 25 -36.30 -17.75 3.45
C ILE A 25 -37.14 -18.98 3.10
N GLU A 26 -37.48 -19.18 1.83
CA GLU A 26 -37.85 -20.50 1.30
C GLU A 26 -37.76 -20.48 -0.24
N HIS A 27 -36.73 -21.11 -0.79
CA HIS A 27 -36.85 -22.16 -1.81
C HIS A 27 -35.46 -22.52 -2.36
N ALA A 28 -35.01 -23.73 -2.04
CA ALA A 28 -33.99 -24.44 -2.79
C ALA A 28 -34.40 -25.91 -2.90
N PHE A 29 -34.30 -26.44 -4.12
CA PHE A 29 -34.26 -27.85 -4.52
C PHE A 29 -35.52 -28.73 -4.42
N ALA A 30 -36.07 -29.03 -5.61
CA ALA A 30 -36.78 -30.27 -5.91
C ALA A 30 -35.88 -31.13 -6.81
N GLY A 31 -35.62 -32.40 -6.42
CA GLY A 31 -34.97 -33.39 -7.31
C GLY A 31 -34.19 -34.53 -6.64
N ARG A 32 -34.92 -35.53 -6.10
CA ARG A 32 -34.66 -36.99 -5.93
C ARG A 32 -33.28 -37.59 -6.31
N ALA A 33 -32.72 -38.65 -5.73
CA ALA A 33 -33.01 -39.54 -4.59
C ALA A 33 -31.85 -40.59 -4.46
N SER A 34 -31.45 -40.97 -3.23
CA SER A 34 -31.07 -42.34 -2.79
C SER A 34 -30.56 -42.38 -1.33
N THR A 35 -31.44 -42.83 -0.39
CA THR A 35 -31.27 -43.65 0.86
C THR A 35 -30.00 -43.60 1.77
N PRO A 36 -30.06 -44.00 3.08
CA PRO A 36 -30.85 -43.46 4.20
C PRO A 36 -30.05 -43.21 5.53
N ARG A 37 -30.59 -42.30 6.38
CA ARG A 37 -30.52 -42.19 7.87
C ARG A 37 -29.17 -42.28 8.64
N ARG A 38 -28.81 -41.18 9.31
CA ARG A 38 -28.69 -41.10 10.79
C ARG A 38 -28.78 -39.65 11.30
N GLU A 39 -29.64 -39.43 12.29
CA GLU A 39 -29.95 -38.15 12.94
C GLU A 39 -28.85 -37.70 13.91
N LEU A 40 -28.58 -36.39 13.97
CA LEU A 40 -28.42 -35.61 15.21
C LEU A 40 -28.46 -34.10 14.91
N ARG A 41 -29.44 -33.40 15.49
CA ARG A 41 -29.63 -31.93 15.47
C ARG A 41 -29.30 -31.35 16.86
N ALA A 42 -28.68 -30.17 16.90
CA ALA A 42 -29.08 -29.05 17.78
C ALA A 42 -28.37 -27.74 17.34
N LYS A 43 -29.14 -26.69 17.03
CA LYS A 43 -28.67 -25.30 16.84
C LYS A 43 -29.15 -24.48 18.04
N GLU A 44 -28.24 -23.77 18.72
CA GLU A 44 -28.54 -22.87 19.84
C GLU A 44 -29.20 -21.56 19.35
N LYS A 45 -30.14 -20.99 20.12
CA LYS A 45 -30.77 -19.67 19.86
C LYS A 45 -30.44 -18.70 21.00
N LEU A 46 -29.90 -17.53 20.66
CA LEU A 46 -29.75 -16.39 21.57
C LEU A 46 -30.99 -15.50 21.49
N VAL A 47 -31.59 -15.14 22.63
CA VAL A 47 -32.72 -14.19 22.69
C VAL A 47 -32.31 -13.02 23.59
N CYS A 48 -32.31 -11.81 23.03
CA CYS A 48 -32.01 -10.58 23.77
C CYS A 48 -33.30 -9.75 23.89
N ARG A 49 -33.64 -9.29 25.11
CA ARG A 49 -34.82 -8.46 25.37
C ARG A 49 -34.36 -7.14 26.00
N VAL A 50 -34.58 -6.02 25.31
CA VAL A 50 -34.23 -4.68 25.78
C VAL A 50 -35.51 -3.95 26.16
N THR A 51 -35.55 -3.37 27.35
CA THR A 51 -36.68 -2.59 27.86
C THR A 51 -36.18 -1.18 28.15
N PHE A 52 -36.81 -0.16 27.56
CA PHE A 52 -36.48 1.24 27.80
C PHE A 52 -37.40 1.83 28.86
N VAL A 53 -36.83 2.52 29.84
CA VAL A 53 -37.56 3.30 30.85
C VAL A 53 -37.06 4.75 30.76
N PRO A 54 -37.95 5.75 30.71
CA PRO A 54 -37.52 7.14 30.51
C PRO A 54 -37.05 7.75 31.84
N ALA A 55 -35.75 7.65 32.13
CA ALA A 55 -34.96 8.62 32.91
C ALA A 55 -33.50 8.13 33.05
N SER A 56 -32.56 8.90 32.49
CA SER A 56 -31.11 9.02 32.79
C SER A 56 -30.21 7.79 33.07
N LYS A 57 -30.71 6.55 33.01
CA LYS A 57 -29.95 5.30 33.15
C LYS A 57 -30.57 4.20 32.29
N VAL A 58 -29.76 3.54 31.46
CA VAL A 58 -30.17 2.33 30.73
C VAL A 58 -29.58 1.12 31.45
N HIS A 59 -30.45 0.23 31.93
CA HIS A 59 -30.07 -1.07 32.48
C HIS A 59 -30.24 -2.13 31.40
N ILE A 60 -29.14 -2.81 31.02
CA ILE A 60 -29.21 -3.95 30.10
C ILE A 60 -29.14 -5.21 30.96
N LEU A 61 -30.21 -6.02 30.88
CA LEU A 61 -30.32 -7.29 31.59
C LEU A 61 -30.04 -8.42 30.60
N ILE A 62 -28.92 -9.11 30.75
CA ILE A 62 -28.58 -10.27 29.92
C ILE A 62 -28.77 -11.52 30.78
N SER A 63 -29.66 -12.41 30.33
CA SER A 63 -29.93 -13.69 30.98
C SER A 63 -29.34 -14.82 30.15
N PHE A 64 -28.50 -15.65 30.76
CA PHE A 64 -28.02 -16.89 30.16
C PHE A 64 -28.72 -18.06 30.82
N ALA A 65 -29.38 -18.90 30.02
CA ALA A 65 -30.03 -20.11 30.50
C ALA A 65 -29.34 -21.34 29.88
N THR A 66 -28.85 -22.24 30.73
CA THR A 66 -28.55 -23.62 30.35
C THR A 66 -29.40 -24.55 31.21
N HIS A 67 -29.53 -25.81 30.82
CA HIS A 67 -30.52 -26.78 31.31
C HIS A 67 -30.48 -27.06 32.84
N LYS A 68 -29.56 -26.45 33.59
CA LYS A 68 -29.40 -26.62 35.04
C LYS A 68 -29.15 -25.34 35.86
N THR A 69 -29.12 -24.13 35.29
CA THR A 69 -29.04 -22.88 36.09
C THR A 69 -29.32 -21.61 35.26
N VAL A 70 -29.88 -20.58 35.90
CA VAL A 70 -30.04 -19.23 35.33
C VAL A 70 -29.08 -18.28 36.04
N LYS A 71 -28.16 -17.64 35.31
CA LYS A 71 -27.35 -16.52 35.81
C LYS A 71 -27.83 -15.22 35.18
N LYS A 72 -28.16 -14.24 36.04
CA LYS A 72 -28.55 -12.88 35.63
C LYS A 72 -27.37 -11.94 35.91
N THR A 73 -26.94 -11.20 34.90
CA THR A 73 -25.92 -10.15 35.04
C THR A 73 -26.55 -8.82 34.64
N VAL A 74 -26.43 -7.82 35.52
CA VAL A 74 -26.91 -6.46 35.27
C VAL A 74 -25.72 -5.58 34.90
N ILE A 75 -25.78 -4.94 33.73
CA ILE A 75 -24.81 -3.93 33.31
C ILE A 75 -25.49 -2.57 33.37
N SER A 76 -24.87 -1.62 34.07
CA SER A 76 -25.36 -0.24 34.18
C SER A 76 -24.43 0.68 33.39
N LEU A 77 -24.98 1.44 32.46
CA LEU A 77 -24.25 2.41 31.63
C LEU A 77 -24.67 3.84 32.01
N TRP A 78 -23.68 4.74 32.13
CA TRP A 78 -23.88 6.17 32.36
C TRP A 78 -23.57 6.94 31.08
N PHE A 79 -24.43 7.89 30.71
CA PHE A 79 -24.27 8.73 29.52
C PHE A 79 -24.16 10.21 29.92
N LEU A 80 -23.07 10.87 29.53
CA LEU A 80 -22.91 12.32 29.58
C LEU A 80 -23.32 12.91 28.23
N HIS A 81 -24.22 13.90 28.26
CA HIS A 81 -24.73 14.57 27.06
C HIS A 81 -23.70 15.56 26.51
N SER A 82 -23.14 15.30 25.32
CA SER A 82 -22.92 16.32 24.29
C SER A 82 -22.33 15.75 23.00
N HIS A 83 -23.05 15.97 21.90
CA HIS A 83 -22.68 15.91 20.48
C HIS A 83 -22.42 14.55 19.79
N ARG A 84 -22.98 14.48 18.57
CA ARG A 84 -23.10 13.33 17.66
C ARG A 84 -21.72 12.84 17.22
N HIS A 85 -21.27 11.70 17.73
CA HIS A 85 -20.45 10.63 17.10
C HIS A 85 -20.10 9.62 18.20
N PHE A 86 -20.46 8.34 18.04
CA PHE A 86 -20.24 7.31 19.09
C PHE A 86 -18.93 6.54 18.84
N VAL A 87 -17.98 6.65 19.77
CA VAL A 87 -16.78 5.80 19.85
C VAL A 87 -16.89 4.92 21.09
N MET A 88 -16.77 3.61 20.92
CA MET A 88 -16.84 2.63 22.03
C MET A 88 -15.42 2.38 22.57
N GLN A 89 -15.13 2.85 23.78
CA GLN A 89 -13.83 2.64 24.44
C GLN A 89 -13.98 1.63 25.59
N PHE A 90 -13.25 0.51 25.54
CA PHE A 90 -13.25 -0.49 26.61
C PHE A 90 -12.13 -0.21 27.63
N GLY A 91 -12.50 0.06 28.88
CA GLY A 91 -11.56 0.23 30.00
C GLY A 91 -10.95 -1.09 30.47
N GLY A 92 -9.63 -1.08 30.74
CA GLY A 92 -8.74 -2.23 30.90
C GLY A 92 -9.01 -3.25 32.04
N ARG A 93 -10.14 -3.19 32.75
CA ARG A 93 -10.52 -4.21 33.76
C ARG A 93 -11.63 -5.17 33.28
N LEU A 94 -12.21 -4.95 32.10
CA LEU A 94 -13.23 -5.86 31.52
C LEU A 94 -12.63 -6.87 30.53
N ALA A 95 -11.51 -6.54 29.87
CA ALA A 95 -10.79 -7.43 28.95
C ALA A 95 -10.26 -8.70 29.65
N SER A 96 -9.84 -8.57 30.91
CA SER A 96 -9.28 -9.66 31.73
C SER A 96 -10.32 -10.71 32.17
N ARG A 97 -11.62 -10.40 32.12
CA ARG A 97 -12.70 -11.35 32.42
C ARG A 97 -13.29 -12.04 31.18
N LEU A 98 -13.05 -11.49 29.99
CA LEU A 98 -13.41 -12.12 28.70
C LEU A 98 -12.38 -13.19 28.28
N ILE A 99 -11.10 -12.98 28.58
CA ILE A 99 -10.01 -13.95 28.31
C ILE A 99 -10.12 -15.22 29.19
N ALA A 100 -10.86 -15.17 30.30
CA ALA A 100 -11.07 -16.32 31.18
C ALA A 100 -12.19 -17.27 30.69
N ALA A 101 -13.03 -16.85 29.73
CA ALA A 101 -14.13 -17.67 29.21
C ALA A 101 -13.72 -18.54 28.00
N GLU A 102 -12.65 -18.20 27.28
CA GLU A 102 -12.12 -19.00 26.15
C GLU A 102 -11.33 -20.24 26.60
N ARG A 103 -10.88 -20.31 27.86
CA ARG A 103 -10.10 -21.44 28.38
C ARG A 103 -10.91 -22.67 28.83
N ILE A 104 -12.23 -22.68 28.61
CA ILE A 104 -13.10 -23.81 28.99
C ILE A 104 -13.38 -24.78 27.82
N PHE A 105 -12.93 -24.49 26.58
CA PHE A 105 -13.27 -25.30 25.39
C PHE A 105 -12.09 -25.86 24.56
N ALA A 106 -10.89 -25.99 25.13
CA ALA A 106 -9.78 -26.70 24.48
C ALA A 106 -9.21 -27.78 25.41
N GLY A 107 -9.77 -28.98 25.35
CA GLY A 107 -9.29 -30.13 26.11
C GLY A 107 -9.63 -31.43 25.42
N SER A 108 -8.73 -31.92 24.56
CA SER A 108 -8.52 -33.33 24.22
C SER A 108 -7.37 -33.42 23.20
N TYR A 109 -6.16 -33.78 23.62
CA TYR A 109 -5.30 -34.80 22.98
C TYR A 109 -3.97 -34.90 23.76
N HIS A 110 -3.56 -36.14 24.00
CA HIS A 110 -2.31 -36.65 24.60
C HIS A 110 -2.17 -36.77 26.13
N ARG A 111 -2.37 -38.03 26.57
CA ARG A 111 -1.82 -38.70 27.75
C ARG A 111 -0.54 -39.45 27.36
N PHE A 112 0.50 -39.38 28.19
CA PHE A 112 1.52 -40.39 28.59
C PHE A 112 2.71 -39.59 29.15
N GLY A 113 2.92 -39.51 30.47
CA GLY A 113 3.70 -40.43 31.33
C GLY A 113 4.85 -39.61 31.95
N ALA A 114 4.75 -39.12 33.18
CA ALA A 114 5.11 -39.72 34.48
C ALA A 114 6.61 -39.63 34.87
N LEU A 115 6.84 -39.04 36.06
CA LEU A 115 8.01 -39.09 36.97
C LEU A 115 9.26 -38.28 36.54
N SER A 116 10.01 -37.57 37.38
CA SER A 116 10.22 -37.61 38.83
C SER A 116 10.80 -36.28 39.38
N ARG A 117 10.63 -36.07 40.70
CA ARG A 117 11.16 -34.98 41.54
C ARG A 117 12.69 -35.01 41.69
N LEU A 118 13.27 -33.85 42.03
CA LEU A 118 14.39 -33.55 42.97
C LEU A 118 14.96 -32.18 42.48
N GLY A 119 14.90 -31.08 43.22
CA GLY A 119 15.66 -30.76 44.44
C GLY A 119 16.37 -29.42 44.22
N HIS A 120 16.08 -28.40 45.04
CA HIS A 120 16.78 -27.10 45.09
C HIS A 120 18.23 -27.28 45.60
N PRO A 121 19.20 -26.34 45.41
CA PRO A 121 19.05 -24.94 45.82
C PRO A 121 19.71 -23.85 44.95
N SER A 122 19.31 -22.63 45.31
CA SER A 122 19.71 -21.28 44.93
C SER A 122 21.21 -20.98 44.71
N GLN A 123 21.53 -20.29 43.62
CA GLN A 123 22.50 -19.18 43.58
C GLN A 123 22.06 -18.12 42.55
N GLY A 124 22.24 -16.86 42.90
CA GLY A 124 21.66 -15.70 42.22
C GLY A 124 22.18 -15.42 40.83
N ARG A 125 21.30 -14.88 39.98
CA ARG A 125 21.66 -14.12 38.78
C ARG A 125 20.76 -12.88 38.69
N GLN A 126 21.41 -11.74 38.52
CA GLN A 126 20.80 -10.46 38.19
C GLN A 126 20.01 -10.58 36.86
N PRO A 127 18.87 -9.89 36.71
CA PRO A 127 18.18 -9.85 35.43
C PRO A 127 18.96 -8.94 34.47
N PHE A 128 19.58 -9.55 33.45
CA PHE A 128 19.95 -8.84 32.23
C PHE A 128 18.65 -8.41 31.54
N HIS A 129 18.30 -7.13 31.67
CA HIS A 129 17.35 -6.49 30.78
C HIS A 129 18.02 -6.28 29.43
N THR A 130 17.84 -7.24 28.51
CA THR A 130 17.98 -6.96 27.08
C THR A 130 16.72 -6.22 26.65
N GLU A 131 16.73 -4.89 26.75
CA GLU A 131 15.77 -4.05 26.05
C GLU A 131 15.97 -4.28 24.54
N ILE A 132 15.09 -5.08 23.93
CA ILE A 132 14.89 -5.08 22.49
C ILE A 132 14.38 -3.66 22.17
N PRO A 133 15.10 -2.83 21.39
CA PRO A 133 14.65 -1.48 21.10
C PRO A 133 13.30 -1.55 20.40
N SER A 134 12.31 -0.80 20.91
CA SER A 134 11.02 -0.71 20.22
C SER A 134 11.25 -0.23 18.77
N PRO A 135 10.49 -0.73 17.78
CA PRO A 135 10.61 -0.31 16.37
C PRO A 135 10.56 1.22 16.18
N ARG A 136 9.90 1.95 17.10
CA ARG A 136 9.86 3.41 17.13
C ARG A 136 11.23 4.07 17.38
N ARG A 137 12.12 3.49 18.19
CA ARG A 137 13.46 4.06 18.45
C ARG A 137 14.40 3.91 17.25
N LEU A 138 14.27 2.84 16.47
CA LEU A 138 15.06 2.64 15.24
C LEU A 138 14.61 3.60 14.13
N LEU A 139 13.31 3.85 14.00
CA LEU A 139 12.77 4.88 13.09
C LEU A 139 13.12 6.30 13.53
N GLN A 140 13.14 6.58 14.84
CA GLN A 140 13.56 7.88 15.37
C GLN A 140 15.00 8.23 14.95
N LYS A 141 15.95 7.28 15.02
CA LYS A 141 17.30 7.51 14.49
C LYS A 141 17.34 7.65 12.97
N ALA A 142 16.55 6.87 12.23
CA ALA A 142 16.55 6.91 10.76
C ALA A 142 15.93 8.19 10.17
N VAL A 143 15.10 8.92 10.93
CA VAL A 143 14.49 10.19 10.50
C VAL A 143 15.10 11.41 11.21
N SER A 144 15.69 11.26 12.41
CA SER A 144 16.50 12.31 13.06
C SER A 144 17.97 12.32 12.64
N VAL A 145 18.39 11.36 11.83
CA VAL A 145 19.70 11.31 11.21
C VAL A 145 19.44 10.85 9.78
N GLY A 146 19.03 11.80 8.92
CA GLY A 146 19.52 11.73 7.54
C GLY A 146 21.02 11.53 7.67
N ALA A 147 21.54 10.47 7.04
CA ALA A 147 22.93 10.07 7.04
C ALA A 147 23.82 11.26 7.40
N LEU A 148 24.48 11.23 8.55
CA LEU A 148 25.69 12.02 8.72
C LEU A 148 26.71 11.40 7.74
N GLN A 149 26.52 11.63 6.43
CA GLN A 149 27.65 11.96 5.58
C GLN A 149 28.39 12.99 6.41
N GLN A 150 29.66 12.73 6.72
CA GLN A 150 30.49 13.67 7.46
C GLN A 150 30.33 15.04 6.81
N VAL A 151 29.53 15.89 7.43
CA VAL A 151 29.29 17.23 6.95
C VAL A 151 30.59 17.97 7.20
N THR A 152 31.27 18.34 6.12
CA THR A 152 32.57 19.00 6.17
C THR A 152 32.44 20.52 6.33
N GLY A 153 31.24 21.08 6.14
CA GLY A 153 31.01 22.52 6.15
C GLY A 153 30.57 23.07 7.50
N SER A 154 31.50 23.57 8.32
CA SER A 154 31.15 24.59 9.31
C SER A 154 30.75 25.88 8.58
N ILE A 155 29.76 26.60 9.10
CA ILE A 155 29.34 27.89 8.56
C ILE A 155 30.39 28.93 8.91
N LYS A 156 30.87 29.61 7.88
CA LYS A 156 31.83 30.72 8.00
C LYS A 156 31.12 32.04 8.22
N SER A 157 30.06 32.32 7.47
CA SER A 157 29.29 33.55 7.61
C SER A 157 27.87 33.40 7.09
N VAL A 158 26.99 34.28 7.60
CA VAL A 158 25.63 34.45 7.11
C VAL A 158 25.38 35.93 6.87
N TYR A 159 24.68 36.25 5.79
CA TYR A 159 24.24 37.62 5.53
C TYR A 159 23.01 37.64 4.63
N GLN A 160 22.15 38.63 4.84
CA GLN A 160 21.01 38.90 3.97
C GLN A 160 21.31 40.17 3.16
N PRO A 161 21.41 40.11 1.83
CA PRO A 161 21.50 41.31 1.00
C PRO A 161 20.23 42.17 1.16
N SER A 162 20.37 43.49 1.23
CA SER A 162 19.24 44.42 1.43
C SER A 162 18.15 44.35 0.35
N THR A 163 18.52 43.92 -0.86
CA THR A 163 17.60 43.75 -2.00
C THR A 163 17.04 42.33 -2.13
N SER A 164 17.39 41.42 -1.22
CA SER A 164 17.04 39.99 -1.32
C SER A 164 16.16 39.53 -0.17
N ARG A 165 15.20 38.66 -0.48
CA ARG A 165 14.40 37.90 0.51
C ARG A 165 15.02 36.53 0.80
N ASN A 166 16.32 36.37 0.54
CA ASN A 166 17.08 35.16 0.83
C ASN A 166 18.20 35.42 1.83
N LEU A 167 18.38 34.50 2.77
CA LEU A 167 19.58 34.41 3.58
C LEU A 167 20.67 33.72 2.78
N ARG A 168 21.86 34.32 2.71
CA ARG A 168 23.06 33.70 2.14
C ARG A 168 23.88 33.08 3.26
N VAL A 169 24.27 31.82 3.06
CA VAL A 169 25.12 31.06 3.98
C VAL A 169 26.39 30.68 3.23
N GLU A 170 27.55 31.07 3.75
CA GLU A 170 28.86 30.67 3.25
C GLU A 170 29.49 29.67 4.22
N LEU A 171 29.90 28.51 3.70
CA LEU A 171 30.63 27.48 4.44
C LEU A 171 32.15 27.76 4.43
N VAL A 172 32.89 27.14 5.36
CA VAL A 172 34.35 27.30 5.49
C VAL A 172 35.11 26.84 4.24
N ASP A 173 34.58 25.86 3.51
CA ASP A 173 35.14 25.36 2.25
C ASP A 173 34.85 26.28 1.04
N GLY A 174 34.15 27.40 1.25
CA GLY A 174 33.82 28.39 0.23
C GLY A 174 32.51 28.13 -0.51
N GLN A 175 31.80 27.04 -0.22
CA GLN A 175 30.47 26.80 -0.78
C GLN A 175 29.47 27.85 -0.27
N ARG A 176 28.53 28.23 -1.13
CA ARG A 176 27.55 29.28 -0.86
C ARG A 176 26.15 28.80 -1.25
N TYR A 177 25.22 28.98 -0.32
CA TYR A 177 23.82 28.63 -0.52
C TYR A 177 22.92 29.83 -0.23
N GLU A 178 21.78 29.87 -0.91
CA GLU A 178 20.72 30.85 -0.65
C GLU A 178 19.47 30.12 -0.14
N PHE A 179 18.87 30.64 0.92
CA PHE A 179 17.65 30.11 1.51
C PHE A 179 16.59 31.21 1.59
N PRO A 180 15.41 31.04 0.97
CA PRO A 180 14.31 32.00 1.12
C PRO A 180 13.90 32.16 2.59
N LEU A 181 13.76 33.40 3.05
CA LEU A 181 13.41 33.67 4.44
C LEU A 181 12.07 33.03 4.85
N VAL A 182 11.09 33.11 3.95
CA VAL A 182 9.78 32.47 4.13
C VAL A 182 9.90 30.97 4.38
N TRP A 183 10.80 30.29 3.65
CA TRP A 183 11.02 28.86 3.79
C TRP A 183 11.70 28.53 5.12
N LEU A 184 12.69 29.31 5.53
CA LEU A 184 13.32 29.15 6.85
C LEU A 184 12.26 29.32 7.96
N ARG A 185 11.43 30.37 7.89
CA ARG A 185 10.39 30.64 8.91
C ARG A 185 9.33 29.53 9.00
N ASP A 186 8.85 29.03 7.86
CA ASP A 186 7.90 27.90 7.78
C ASP A 186 8.52 26.57 8.28
N ASN A 187 9.84 26.42 8.12
CA ASN A 187 10.57 25.21 8.54
C ASN A 187 11.31 25.40 9.87
N CYS A 188 10.92 26.36 10.69
CA CYS A 188 11.47 26.51 12.05
C CYS A 188 11.37 25.18 12.82
N GLN A 189 12.50 24.76 13.41
CA GLN A 189 12.62 23.49 14.13
C GLN A 189 12.33 23.59 15.64
N CYS A 190 11.86 24.74 16.13
CA CYS A 190 11.50 24.91 17.54
C CYS A 190 10.21 24.13 17.87
N SER A 191 9.98 23.85 19.16
CA SER A 191 8.81 23.08 19.62
C SER A 191 7.45 23.73 19.32
N GLU A 192 7.41 25.05 19.06
CA GLU A 192 6.19 25.76 18.67
C GLU A 192 5.86 25.59 17.19
N CYS A 193 6.86 25.33 16.34
CA CYS A 193 6.69 25.22 14.89
C CYS A 193 6.83 23.78 14.37
N PHE A 194 7.48 22.91 15.14
CA PHE A 194 7.74 21.52 14.77
C PHE A 194 7.55 20.56 15.94
N HIS A 195 6.70 19.56 15.74
CA HIS A 195 6.48 18.50 16.71
C HIS A 195 7.45 17.34 16.46
N ALA A 196 8.56 17.32 17.20
CA ALA A 196 9.65 16.36 17.04
C ALA A 196 9.21 14.89 17.15
N GLY A 197 8.20 14.59 17.97
CA GLY A 197 7.72 13.22 18.18
C GLY A 197 7.05 12.59 16.94
N SER A 198 6.42 13.41 16.10
CA SER A 198 5.77 12.98 14.85
C SER A 198 6.52 13.42 13.59
N TYR A 199 7.62 14.16 13.76
CA TYR A 199 8.37 14.79 12.67
C TYR A 199 7.47 15.65 11.77
N SER A 200 6.60 16.46 12.36
CA SER A 200 5.58 17.23 11.64
C SER A 200 5.66 18.72 11.95
N ARG A 201 5.46 19.55 10.92
CA ARG A 201 5.24 20.99 11.12
C ARG A 201 3.90 21.21 11.82
N VAL A 202 3.90 22.10 12.80
CA VAL A 202 2.71 22.61 13.50
C VAL A 202 2.61 24.13 13.42
N HIS A 203 3.44 24.74 12.56
CA HIS A 203 3.42 26.16 12.25
C HIS A 203 2.02 26.58 11.74
N ASP A 204 1.47 27.64 12.32
CA ASP A 204 0.12 28.11 12.05
C ASP A 204 0.07 28.97 10.78
N TRP A 205 -0.31 28.33 9.67
CA TRP A 205 -0.49 29.00 8.39
C TRP A 205 -1.71 29.95 8.34
N GLU A 206 -2.66 29.87 9.28
CA GLU A 206 -3.80 30.81 9.33
C GLU A 206 -3.36 32.20 9.79
N ARG A 207 -2.26 32.27 10.53
CA ARG A 207 -1.69 33.52 11.08
C ARG A 207 -0.35 33.89 10.45
N PHE A 208 0.14 33.08 9.51
CA PHE A 208 1.40 33.30 8.84
C PHE A 208 1.18 34.19 7.61
N ASP A 209 1.87 35.33 7.58
CA ASP A 209 2.00 36.17 6.38
C ASP A 209 3.39 35.96 5.75
N PRO A 210 3.47 35.27 4.59
CA PRO A 210 4.73 35.10 3.87
C PRO A 210 5.43 36.41 3.51
N GLU A 211 4.69 37.51 3.30
CA GLU A 211 5.26 38.80 2.91
C GLU A 211 5.87 39.57 4.09
N SER A 212 5.39 39.33 5.30
CA SER A 212 5.91 40.00 6.51
C SER A 212 7.20 39.39 7.06
N VAL A 213 7.69 38.28 6.49
CA VAL A 213 8.89 37.59 6.99
C VAL A 213 10.14 38.43 6.76
N ALA A 214 10.74 38.89 7.86
CA ALA A 214 11.98 39.66 7.89
C ALA A 214 12.87 39.25 9.08
N ILE A 215 14.18 39.22 8.84
CA ILE A 215 15.18 38.98 9.88
C ILE A 215 15.36 40.26 10.71
N ARG A 216 15.29 40.15 12.03
CA ARG A 216 15.74 41.19 12.96
C ARG A 216 17.23 41.04 13.24
N GLU A 217 17.67 39.82 13.48
CA GLU A 217 19.07 39.47 13.76
C GLU A 217 19.36 38.06 13.26
N CYS A 218 20.56 37.83 12.73
CA CYS A 218 21.01 36.51 12.28
C CYS A 218 22.49 36.36 12.61
N VAL A 219 22.83 35.31 13.36
CA VAL A 219 24.21 35.06 13.80
C VAL A 219 24.60 33.60 13.54
N VAL A 220 25.89 33.41 13.28
CA VAL A 220 26.51 32.09 13.31
C VAL A 220 26.83 31.76 14.77
N ALA A 221 26.33 30.63 15.25
CA ALA A 221 26.54 30.15 16.61
C ALA A 221 27.21 28.77 16.60
N ASP A 222 27.54 28.28 17.80
CA ASP A 222 28.13 26.96 18.03
C ASP A 222 29.33 26.65 17.11
N ASN A 223 30.30 27.57 17.07
CA ASN A 223 31.52 27.44 16.27
C ASN A 223 31.28 27.14 14.78
N GLY A 224 30.18 27.66 14.21
CA GLY A 224 29.83 27.43 12.81
C GLY A 224 28.83 26.31 12.58
N ASN A 225 28.39 25.60 13.62
CA ASN A 225 27.46 24.48 13.45
C ASN A 225 25.99 24.92 13.40
N LEU A 226 25.69 26.18 13.74
CA LEU A 226 24.33 26.66 13.88
C LEU A 226 24.13 28.05 13.26
N VAL A 227 23.01 28.24 12.57
CA VAL A 227 22.46 29.56 12.27
C VAL A 227 21.33 29.86 13.25
N ASP A 228 21.46 30.97 13.96
CA ASP A 228 20.44 31.48 14.88
C ASP A 228 19.79 32.72 14.28
N ILE A 229 18.49 32.66 14.03
CA ILE A 229 17.71 33.74 13.42
C ILE A 229 16.68 34.22 14.42
N THR A 230 16.70 35.52 14.70
CA THR A 230 15.60 36.20 15.36
C THR A 230 14.82 37.00 14.33
N TRP A 231 13.51 36.75 14.24
CA TRP A 231 12.59 37.36 13.30
C TRP A 231 12.06 38.70 13.83
N HIS A 232 11.49 39.53 12.96
CA HIS A 232 10.93 40.83 13.34
C HIS A 232 9.75 40.72 14.32
N ASP A 233 8.98 39.63 14.28
CA ASP A 233 7.92 39.30 15.25
C ASP A 233 8.46 38.86 16.63
N GLY A 234 9.79 38.77 16.78
CA GLY A 234 10.47 38.32 17.99
C GLY A 234 10.62 36.81 18.10
N HIS A 235 10.06 36.01 17.18
CA HIS A 235 10.25 34.57 17.15
C HIS A 235 11.72 34.22 16.88
N ARG A 236 12.17 33.07 17.38
CA ARG A 236 13.56 32.60 17.21
C ARG A 236 13.59 31.23 16.56
N SER A 237 14.44 31.06 15.55
CA SER A 237 14.64 29.81 14.82
C SER A 237 16.12 29.45 14.79
N GLN A 238 16.42 28.17 14.96
CA GLN A 238 17.78 27.65 14.95
C GLN A 238 17.89 26.53 13.91
N PHE A 239 18.92 26.58 13.08
CA PHE A 239 19.15 25.62 12.00
C PHE A 239 20.58 25.09 12.05
N ASN A 240 20.72 23.76 12.11
CA ASN A 240 22.05 23.13 12.03
C ASN A 240 22.64 23.31 10.62
N ALA A 241 23.96 23.50 10.54
CA ALA A 241 24.69 23.63 9.28
C ALA A 241 24.42 22.46 8.34
N ALA A 242 24.52 21.23 8.87
CA ALA A 242 24.19 20.00 8.16
C ALA A 242 22.76 19.99 7.59
N TRP A 243 21.79 20.50 8.35
CA TRP A 243 20.39 20.51 7.94
C TRP A 243 20.15 21.49 6.77
N LEU A 244 20.83 22.64 6.81
CA LEU A 244 20.80 23.64 5.74
C LEU A 244 21.50 23.12 4.49
N GLU A 245 22.70 22.55 4.64
CA GLU A 245 23.46 21.97 3.52
C GLU A 245 22.67 20.88 2.80
N ASP A 246 22.08 19.93 3.53
CA ASP A 246 21.23 18.86 2.97
C ASP A 246 20.00 19.41 2.20
N ARG A 247 19.51 20.60 2.58
CA ARG A 247 18.30 21.23 2.00
C ARG A 247 18.61 22.44 1.12
N ASN A 248 19.85 22.58 0.65
CA ASN A 248 20.19 23.69 -0.21
C ASN A 248 19.40 23.64 -1.53
N PHE A 249 19.09 24.81 -2.08
CA PHE A 249 18.27 24.97 -3.29
C PHE A 249 19.07 24.91 -4.60
N THR A 250 20.31 24.41 -4.58
CA THR A 250 21.04 24.23 -5.84
C THR A 250 20.33 23.21 -6.72
N LYS A 251 20.40 23.40 -8.04
CA LYS A 251 19.83 22.46 -9.00
C LYS A 251 20.38 21.05 -8.81
N GLN A 252 21.68 20.94 -8.58
CA GLN A 252 22.36 19.67 -8.35
C GLN A 252 21.81 18.93 -7.11
N ASN A 253 21.69 19.62 -5.96
CA ASN A 253 21.15 19.00 -4.75
C ASN A 253 19.70 18.55 -4.94
N SER A 254 18.88 19.37 -5.60
CA SER A 254 17.48 19.04 -5.90
C SER A 254 17.36 17.80 -6.78
N GLU A 255 18.17 17.71 -7.85
CA GLU A 255 18.19 16.55 -8.75
C GLU A 255 18.69 15.29 -8.04
N GLN A 256 19.75 15.41 -7.23
CA GLN A 256 20.29 14.30 -6.44
C GLN A 256 19.27 13.79 -5.42
N TYR A 257 18.61 14.67 -4.66
CA TYR A 257 17.59 14.28 -3.69
C TYR A 257 16.43 13.53 -4.36
N LEU A 258 15.93 14.03 -5.50
CA LEU A 258 14.84 13.38 -6.21
C LEU A 258 15.23 12.00 -6.77
N GLU A 259 16.46 11.87 -7.27
CA GLU A 259 16.98 10.60 -7.78
C GLU A 259 17.21 9.57 -6.66
N GLU A 260 17.71 10.01 -5.52
CA GLU A 260 18.07 9.13 -4.42
C GLU A 260 16.88 8.76 -3.54
N TRP A 261 16.04 9.74 -3.19
CA TRP A 261 15.02 9.58 -2.15
C TRP A 261 13.59 9.57 -2.68
N TYR A 262 13.26 10.25 -3.78
CA TYR A 262 11.89 10.27 -4.29
C TYR A 262 11.53 9.01 -5.08
N ARG A 263 11.93 8.93 -6.35
CA ARG A 263 11.65 7.81 -7.26
C ARG A 263 12.86 7.59 -8.17
N PRO A 264 13.68 6.56 -7.91
CA PRO A 264 14.82 6.23 -8.77
C PRO A 264 14.37 6.04 -10.23
N LYS A 265 15.17 6.54 -11.16
CA LYS A 265 14.83 6.53 -12.60
C LYS A 265 14.83 5.09 -13.13
N PRO A 266 13.77 4.66 -13.84
CA PRO A 266 13.78 3.37 -14.51
C PRO A 266 14.82 3.36 -15.65
N ARG A 267 15.52 2.23 -15.84
CA ARG A 267 16.27 1.94 -17.07
C ARG A 267 15.34 1.19 -18.01
N LEU A 268 14.96 1.82 -19.13
CA LEU A 268 14.22 1.17 -20.21
C LEU A 268 15.08 0.10 -20.89
N TRP A 269 14.45 -0.97 -21.38
CA TRP A 269 15.16 -2.07 -22.03
C TRP A 269 14.37 -2.69 -23.18
N LYS A 270 15.10 -3.24 -24.15
CA LYS A 270 14.57 -4.00 -25.29
C LYS A 270 14.81 -5.50 -25.10
N LYS A 271 14.13 -6.32 -25.91
CA LYS A 271 14.17 -7.80 -25.82
C LYS A 271 15.57 -8.39 -25.69
N HIS A 272 16.52 -7.90 -26.50
CA HIS A 272 17.88 -8.43 -26.56
C HIS A 272 18.71 -8.15 -25.29
N GLU A 273 18.30 -7.19 -24.45
CA GLU A 273 18.97 -6.85 -23.19
C GLU A 273 18.44 -7.66 -22.00
N PHE A 274 17.39 -8.47 -22.18
CA PHE A 274 16.69 -9.13 -21.07
C PHE A 274 17.59 -10.00 -20.19
N GLY A 275 18.58 -10.68 -20.79
CA GLY A 275 19.55 -11.48 -20.04
C GLY A 275 20.41 -10.66 -19.06
N GLU A 276 20.68 -9.39 -19.37
CA GLU A 276 21.40 -8.48 -18.47
C GLU A 276 20.48 -7.85 -17.42
N VAL A 277 19.22 -7.64 -17.80
CA VAL A 277 18.19 -6.95 -17.02
C VAL A 277 17.58 -7.84 -15.95
N LEU A 278 17.31 -9.11 -16.26
CA LEU A 278 16.66 -10.05 -15.33
C LEU A 278 17.61 -10.40 -14.18
N LYS A 279 17.47 -9.69 -13.06
CA LYS A 279 18.16 -10.04 -11.81
C LYS A 279 17.44 -11.19 -11.13
N SER A 280 18.21 -12.03 -10.43
CA SER A 280 17.71 -13.14 -9.63
C SER A 280 18.23 -13.04 -8.21
N PHE A 281 17.38 -13.33 -7.23
CA PHE A 281 17.74 -13.36 -5.81
C PHE A 281 17.18 -14.62 -5.14
N GLU A 282 17.88 -15.15 -4.14
CA GLU A 282 17.40 -16.29 -3.35
C GLU A 282 16.29 -15.86 -2.39
N PHE A 283 15.17 -16.60 -2.36
CA PHE A 283 14.02 -16.28 -1.52
C PHE A 283 14.42 -16.12 -0.05
N GLU A 284 15.16 -17.08 0.50
CA GLU A 284 15.58 -17.06 1.91
C GLU A 284 16.42 -15.82 2.24
N ASP A 285 17.30 -15.40 1.33
CA ASP A 285 18.12 -14.21 1.51
C ASP A 285 17.28 -12.93 1.47
N VAL A 286 16.29 -12.84 0.58
CA VAL A 286 15.37 -11.68 0.55
C VAL A 286 14.56 -11.59 1.85
N ILE A 287 14.14 -12.73 2.40
CA ILE A 287 13.39 -12.76 3.66
C ILE A 287 14.29 -12.39 4.85
N THR A 288 15.53 -12.86 4.90
CA THR A 288 16.38 -12.76 6.10
C THR A 288 17.38 -11.61 6.11
N LYS A 289 17.83 -11.11 4.95
CA LYS A 289 18.91 -10.11 4.82
C LYS A 289 18.37 -8.78 4.27
N ASP A 290 18.64 -7.68 4.98
CA ASP A 290 18.19 -6.34 4.57
C ASP A 290 18.91 -5.88 3.30
N GLU A 291 20.17 -6.30 3.08
CA GLU A 291 20.95 -5.97 1.89
C GLU A 291 20.36 -6.59 0.63
N THR A 292 19.95 -7.86 0.70
CA THR A 292 19.33 -8.58 -0.42
C THR A 292 17.93 -8.04 -0.71
N LEU A 293 17.14 -7.76 0.33
CA LEU A 293 15.84 -7.08 0.17
C LEU A 293 16.00 -5.74 -0.55
N GLN A 294 16.97 -4.92 -0.13
CA GLN A 294 17.22 -3.62 -0.76
C GLN A 294 17.62 -3.81 -2.23
N ALA A 295 18.53 -4.73 -2.53
CA ALA A 295 18.99 -5.00 -3.89
C ALA A 295 17.84 -5.50 -4.80
N TRP A 296 16.93 -6.33 -4.29
CA TRP A 296 15.72 -6.74 -5.00
C TRP A 296 14.82 -5.54 -5.31
N ILE A 297 14.51 -4.71 -4.31
CA ILE A 297 13.64 -3.54 -4.50
C ILE A 297 14.25 -2.54 -5.50
N GLU A 298 15.55 -2.26 -5.38
CA GLU A 298 16.26 -1.37 -6.31
C GLU A 298 16.25 -1.94 -7.74
N ALA A 299 16.48 -3.25 -7.90
CA ALA A 299 16.38 -3.91 -9.20
C ALA A 299 14.95 -3.84 -9.76
N LEU A 300 13.93 -4.06 -8.92
CA LEU A 300 12.52 -3.98 -9.33
C LEU A 300 12.13 -2.58 -9.78
N ILE A 301 12.57 -1.52 -9.07
CA ILE A 301 12.33 -0.12 -9.48
C ILE A 301 13.04 0.17 -10.81
N ARG A 302 14.32 -0.21 -10.90
CA ARG A 302 15.17 0.14 -12.06
C ARG A 302 14.73 -0.60 -13.32
N TYR A 303 14.54 -1.91 -13.23
CA TYR A 303 14.33 -2.79 -14.38
C TYR A 303 12.87 -3.18 -14.60
N GLY A 304 12.02 -3.07 -13.57
CA GLY A 304 10.60 -3.40 -13.66
C GLY A 304 10.31 -4.90 -13.62
N VAL A 305 11.32 -5.78 -13.61
CA VAL A 305 11.16 -7.23 -13.52
C VAL A 305 12.34 -7.84 -12.75
N VAL A 306 12.04 -8.75 -11.82
CA VAL A 306 13.03 -9.49 -11.04
C VAL A 306 12.50 -10.90 -10.75
N MET A 307 13.40 -11.89 -10.81
CA MET A 307 13.09 -13.25 -10.39
C MET A 307 13.55 -13.48 -8.94
N ILE A 308 12.70 -14.11 -8.14
CA ILE A 308 13.11 -14.68 -6.86
C ILE A 308 13.11 -16.20 -7.01
N ARG A 309 14.18 -16.85 -6.57
CA ARG A 309 14.43 -18.29 -6.76
C ARG A 309 14.21 -19.06 -5.48
N ASN A 310 13.91 -20.35 -5.62
CA ASN A 310 13.92 -21.34 -4.56
C ASN A 310 13.00 -21.02 -3.36
N ALA A 311 11.85 -20.39 -3.62
CA ALA A 311 10.81 -20.25 -2.61
C ALA A 311 10.22 -21.63 -2.25
N PRO A 312 9.85 -21.87 -0.98
CA PRO A 312 9.15 -23.09 -0.59
C PRO A 312 7.86 -23.28 -1.38
N LEU A 313 7.51 -24.52 -1.73
CA LEU A 313 6.31 -24.82 -2.54
C LEU A 313 5.01 -24.77 -1.72
N THR A 314 4.72 -23.63 -1.09
CA THR A 314 3.48 -23.37 -0.36
C THR A 314 2.77 -22.10 -0.85
N GLU A 315 1.47 -21.99 -0.59
CA GLU A 315 0.68 -20.85 -1.02
C GLU A 315 1.00 -19.55 -0.24
N GLN A 316 1.84 -19.60 0.80
CA GLN A 316 2.10 -18.46 1.70
C GLN A 316 3.28 -17.58 1.28
N GLU A 317 4.09 -17.98 0.30
CA GLU A 317 5.37 -17.31 0.03
C GLU A 317 5.20 -15.90 -0.55
N CYS A 318 4.16 -15.67 -1.36
CA CYS A 318 3.79 -14.33 -1.82
C CYS A 318 3.45 -13.40 -0.65
N ARG A 319 2.68 -13.88 0.33
CA ARG A 319 2.36 -13.13 1.54
C ARG A 319 3.56 -12.84 2.41
N LYS A 320 4.46 -13.81 2.62
CA LYS A 320 5.70 -13.59 3.39
C LYS A 320 6.57 -12.52 2.72
N LEU A 321 6.74 -12.61 1.40
CA LEU A 321 7.48 -11.63 0.63
C LEU A 321 6.83 -10.24 0.67
N ALA A 322 5.50 -10.16 0.52
CA ALA A 322 4.77 -8.91 0.61
C ALA A 322 4.89 -8.27 2.00
N ASN A 323 4.76 -9.05 3.07
CA ASN A 323 4.91 -8.59 4.46
C ASN A 323 6.35 -8.19 4.80
N ARG A 324 7.34 -8.73 4.08
CA ARG A 324 8.74 -8.30 4.19
C ARG A 324 8.94 -6.88 3.67
N VAL A 325 8.13 -6.45 2.69
CA VAL A 325 8.10 -5.08 2.16
C VAL A 325 7.16 -4.19 3.00
N GLY A 326 5.89 -4.54 3.08
CA GLY A 326 4.85 -3.80 3.78
C GLY A 326 3.66 -4.70 4.06
N PHE A 327 2.67 -4.68 3.17
CA PHE A 327 1.48 -5.52 3.23
C PHE A 327 0.95 -5.79 1.83
N ILE A 328 0.14 -6.83 1.68
CA ILE A 328 -0.52 -7.16 0.41
C ILE A 328 -1.55 -6.08 0.04
N ARG A 329 -1.56 -5.67 -1.23
CA ARG A 329 -2.63 -4.88 -1.80
C ARG A 329 -3.87 -5.75 -2.04
N LYS A 330 -4.85 -5.64 -1.14
CA LYS A 330 -6.16 -6.28 -1.29
C LYS A 330 -6.93 -5.71 -2.48
N THR A 331 -7.60 -6.58 -3.22
CA THR A 331 -8.48 -6.25 -4.35
C THR A 331 -9.84 -6.92 -4.18
N HIS A 332 -10.77 -6.72 -5.13
CA HIS A 332 -12.03 -7.47 -5.13
C HIS A 332 -11.84 -8.98 -5.35
N TYR A 333 -10.68 -9.42 -5.86
CA TYR A 333 -10.29 -10.82 -5.97
C TYR A 333 -9.62 -11.39 -4.69
N GLY A 334 -9.63 -10.63 -3.59
CA GLY A 334 -8.98 -11.01 -2.34
C GLY A 334 -7.57 -10.42 -2.17
N GLU A 335 -6.85 -10.95 -1.18
CA GLU A 335 -5.44 -10.60 -0.94
C GLU A 335 -4.49 -11.43 -1.82
N GLU A 336 -4.74 -12.72 -1.90
CA GLU A 336 -4.02 -13.66 -2.76
C GLU A 336 -5.01 -14.28 -3.74
N PHE A 337 -4.57 -14.55 -4.96
CA PHE A 337 -5.39 -15.20 -5.97
C PHE A 337 -4.69 -16.43 -6.52
N ILE A 338 -5.44 -17.51 -6.74
CA ILE A 338 -4.91 -18.79 -7.18
C ILE A 338 -5.22 -18.98 -8.67
N VAL A 339 -4.19 -18.90 -9.50
CA VAL A 339 -4.29 -19.17 -10.94
C VAL A 339 -4.11 -20.66 -11.21
N LYS A 340 -5.24 -21.36 -11.27
CA LYS A 340 -5.40 -22.74 -11.75
C LYS A 340 -6.52 -22.75 -12.81
N SER A 341 -6.48 -23.70 -13.73
CA SER A 341 -7.63 -23.95 -14.60
C SER A 341 -8.85 -24.32 -13.74
N LYS A 342 -9.96 -23.59 -13.91
CA LYS A 342 -11.22 -23.84 -13.20
C LYS A 342 -12.36 -23.93 -14.22
N GLU A 343 -13.12 -25.02 -14.19
CA GLU A 343 -14.36 -25.11 -14.97
C GLU A 343 -15.36 -24.02 -14.51
N GLY A 344 -15.97 -23.30 -15.45
CA GLY A 344 -16.98 -22.27 -15.15
C GLY A 344 -16.47 -20.89 -14.70
N THR A 345 -15.17 -20.61 -14.85
CA THR A 345 -14.58 -19.30 -14.51
C THR A 345 -15.07 -18.15 -15.39
N THR A 346 -15.29 -16.97 -14.79
CA THR A 346 -15.61 -15.70 -15.48
C THR A 346 -14.36 -14.93 -15.91
N ASN A 347 -13.18 -15.27 -15.38
CA ASN A 347 -11.92 -14.61 -15.73
C ASN A 347 -11.04 -15.51 -16.61
N VAL A 348 -10.63 -14.96 -17.76
CA VAL A 348 -9.84 -15.63 -18.81
C VAL A 348 -8.46 -16.10 -18.34
N ALA A 349 -7.91 -15.49 -17.27
CA ALA A 349 -6.63 -15.92 -16.69
C ALA A 349 -6.66 -17.37 -16.16
N TYR A 350 -7.85 -17.87 -15.84
CA TYR A 350 -8.09 -19.23 -15.33
C TYR A 350 -8.44 -20.24 -16.44
N LEU A 351 -8.21 -19.90 -17.71
CA LEU A 351 -8.31 -20.82 -18.84
C LEU A 351 -6.91 -21.31 -19.26
N SER A 352 -6.84 -22.48 -19.89
CA SER A 352 -5.60 -23.04 -20.47
C SER A 352 -5.21 -22.41 -21.81
N THR A 353 -6.08 -21.56 -22.37
CA THR A 353 -5.84 -20.79 -23.58
C THR A 353 -4.71 -19.76 -23.41
N PRO A 354 -4.11 -19.28 -24.51
CA PRO A 354 -3.16 -18.18 -24.45
C PRO A 354 -3.79 -16.98 -23.72
N LEU A 355 -3.06 -16.42 -22.76
CA LEU A 355 -3.44 -15.17 -22.12
C LEU A 355 -2.74 -14.05 -22.88
N GLN A 356 -3.54 -13.18 -23.50
CA GLN A 356 -3.03 -12.04 -24.25
C GLN A 356 -2.15 -11.17 -23.37
N MET A 357 -1.19 -10.49 -23.99
CA MET A 357 -0.34 -9.55 -23.29
C MET A 357 -1.18 -8.40 -22.72
N HIS A 358 -1.08 -8.16 -21.42
CA HIS A 358 -1.89 -7.19 -20.68
C HIS A 358 -1.15 -6.68 -19.44
N THR A 359 -1.76 -5.69 -18.81
CA THR A 359 -1.46 -5.27 -17.45
C THR A 359 -2.69 -5.54 -16.58
N ASP A 360 -2.49 -5.93 -15.33
CA ASP A 360 -3.58 -6.31 -14.43
C ASP A 360 -4.38 -5.11 -13.94
N LEU A 361 -5.69 -5.28 -13.83
CA LEU A 361 -6.63 -4.33 -13.21
C LEU A 361 -6.56 -2.90 -13.78
N PRO A 362 -6.58 -2.68 -15.12
CA PRO A 362 -6.52 -1.33 -15.67
C PRO A 362 -7.74 -0.47 -15.31
N TYR A 363 -8.82 -1.09 -14.83
CA TYR A 363 -10.05 -0.47 -14.33
C TYR A 363 -9.96 0.05 -12.89
N TYR A 364 -8.80 -0.06 -12.23
CA TYR A 364 -8.55 0.62 -10.97
C TYR A 364 -7.89 1.98 -11.26
N ASP A 365 -8.42 3.05 -10.65
CA ASP A 365 -7.75 4.35 -10.63
C ASP A 365 -6.39 4.22 -9.93
N TYR A 366 -6.41 3.70 -8.70
CA TYR A 366 -5.21 3.27 -8.01
C TYR A 366 -4.93 1.78 -8.28
N LYS A 367 -4.29 1.53 -9.43
CA LYS A 367 -3.89 0.19 -9.90
C LYS A 367 -2.76 -0.38 -9.04
N PRO A 368 -2.78 -1.69 -8.69
CA PRO A 368 -1.69 -2.26 -7.93
C PRO A 368 -0.36 -2.11 -8.66
N GLY A 369 0.68 -1.76 -7.90
CA GLY A 369 1.97 -1.34 -8.45
C GLY A 369 2.82 -2.49 -8.96
N CYS A 370 2.90 -3.58 -8.21
CA CYS A 370 3.75 -4.72 -8.47
C CYS A 370 2.97 -6.04 -8.34
N ASN A 371 3.19 -6.95 -9.29
CA ASN A 371 2.72 -8.33 -9.24
C ASN A 371 3.78 -9.24 -8.62
N LEU A 372 3.33 -10.20 -7.80
CA LEU A 372 4.12 -11.34 -7.34
C LEU A 372 3.44 -12.61 -7.85
N LEU A 373 4.10 -13.40 -8.70
CA LEU A 373 3.56 -14.65 -9.25
C LEU A 373 4.46 -15.83 -8.87
N HIS A 374 4.06 -16.59 -7.85
CA HIS A 374 4.77 -17.76 -7.34
C HIS A 374 4.35 -19.03 -8.08
N CYS A 375 5.31 -19.67 -8.74
CA CYS A 375 5.11 -20.92 -9.44
C CYS A 375 5.22 -22.10 -8.47
N LEU A 376 4.09 -22.72 -8.13
CA LEU A 376 4.05 -23.93 -7.31
C LEU A 376 4.17 -25.19 -8.14
N VAL A 377 3.41 -25.23 -9.25
CA VAL A 377 3.45 -26.33 -10.21
C VAL A 377 3.49 -25.72 -11.60
N GLN A 378 4.46 -26.15 -12.40
CA GLN A 378 4.58 -25.73 -13.79
C GLN A 378 4.06 -26.83 -14.71
N SER A 379 3.41 -26.42 -15.81
CA SER A 379 2.96 -27.38 -16.82
C SER A 379 4.15 -28.08 -17.49
N LEU A 380 4.07 -29.40 -17.65
CA LEU A 380 5.01 -30.23 -18.41
C LEU A 380 4.86 -30.08 -19.93
N SER A 381 3.84 -29.38 -20.40
CA SER A 381 3.64 -29.11 -21.83
C SER A 381 4.72 -28.17 -22.39
N THR A 382 4.87 -28.11 -23.71
CA THR A 382 5.76 -27.14 -24.38
C THR A 382 5.33 -25.69 -24.14
N GLY A 383 4.04 -25.46 -23.89
CA GLY A 383 3.47 -24.15 -23.64
C GLY A 383 3.53 -23.70 -22.17
N GLY A 384 2.73 -22.67 -21.86
CA GLY A 384 2.64 -22.08 -20.52
C GLY A 384 3.82 -21.16 -20.18
N GLN A 385 4.56 -20.76 -21.21
CA GLN A 385 5.66 -19.82 -21.11
C GLN A 385 5.09 -18.43 -20.80
N ASN A 386 5.76 -17.71 -19.92
CA ASN A 386 5.45 -16.32 -19.64
C ASN A 386 5.95 -15.47 -20.80
N LEU A 387 5.16 -14.48 -21.18
CA LEU A 387 5.54 -13.39 -22.06
C LEU A 387 5.69 -12.13 -21.23
N ILE A 388 6.75 -11.36 -21.41
CA ILE A 388 6.90 -10.04 -20.77
C ILE A 388 7.60 -9.06 -21.69
N ALA A 389 7.18 -7.80 -21.66
CA ALA A 389 7.79 -6.71 -22.40
C ALA A 389 7.80 -5.42 -21.57
N ASP A 390 8.84 -4.61 -21.75
CA ASP A 390 8.91 -3.26 -21.20
C ASP A 390 8.07 -2.29 -22.03
N ALA A 391 6.82 -2.08 -21.61
CA ALA A 391 5.93 -1.21 -22.36
C ALA A 391 6.29 0.28 -22.25
N PHE A 392 7.15 0.68 -21.30
CA PHE A 392 7.73 2.03 -21.32
C PHE A 392 8.76 2.18 -22.43
N ALA A 393 9.59 1.16 -22.69
CA ALA A 393 10.51 1.17 -23.83
C ALA A 393 9.75 1.20 -25.17
N VAL A 394 8.64 0.45 -25.27
CA VAL A 394 7.75 0.48 -26.44
C VAL A 394 7.11 1.86 -26.61
N ALA A 395 6.59 2.45 -25.53
CA ALA A 395 6.00 3.79 -25.58
C ALA A 395 7.03 4.87 -25.96
N ASP A 396 8.26 4.78 -25.45
CA ASP A 396 9.34 5.70 -25.81
C ASP A 396 9.77 5.55 -27.28
N HIS A 397 9.85 4.31 -27.77
CA HIS A 397 10.08 4.05 -29.19
C HIS A 397 8.96 4.63 -30.06
N MET A 398 7.69 4.47 -29.67
CA MET A 398 6.57 5.10 -30.38
C MET A 398 6.65 6.62 -30.32
N ARG A 399 7.06 7.22 -29.21
CA ARG A 399 7.26 8.67 -29.09
C ARG A 399 8.25 9.19 -30.12
N GLN A 400 9.31 8.44 -30.39
CA GLN A 400 10.38 8.81 -31.32
C GLN A 400 10.00 8.52 -32.79
N GLU A 401 9.51 7.32 -33.09
CA GLU A 401 9.31 6.85 -34.47
C GLU A 401 7.88 7.06 -35.00
N HIS A 402 6.91 7.17 -34.10
CA HIS A 402 5.48 7.24 -34.42
C HIS A 402 4.76 8.29 -33.54
N PRO A 403 5.20 9.57 -33.54
CA PRO A 403 4.77 10.57 -32.57
C PRO A 403 3.24 10.80 -32.55
N GLU A 404 2.57 10.72 -33.72
CA GLU A 404 1.10 10.84 -33.76
C GLU A 404 0.39 9.64 -33.12
N ASP A 405 0.89 8.42 -33.30
CA ASP A 405 0.31 7.24 -32.63
C ASP A 405 0.54 7.32 -31.13
N PHE A 406 1.74 7.74 -30.71
CA PHE A 406 2.05 7.99 -29.31
C PHE A 406 1.07 9.01 -28.71
N ARG A 407 0.87 10.15 -29.38
CA ARG A 407 -0.05 11.20 -28.97
C ARG A 407 -1.49 10.69 -28.88
N LEU A 408 -1.95 9.93 -29.87
CA LEU A 408 -3.29 9.32 -29.84
C LEU A 408 -3.46 8.38 -28.63
N LEU A 409 -2.46 7.55 -28.33
CA LEU A 409 -2.51 6.62 -27.21
C LEU A 409 -2.28 7.26 -25.84
N SER A 410 -1.66 8.44 -25.78
CA SER A 410 -1.40 9.17 -24.54
C SER A 410 -2.48 10.20 -24.18
N GLU A 411 -3.23 10.70 -25.15
CA GLU A 411 -4.28 11.71 -24.92
C GLU A 411 -5.70 11.12 -24.94
N THR A 412 -5.91 10.01 -25.65
CA THR A 412 -7.26 9.46 -25.83
C THR A 412 -7.70 8.66 -24.62
N LEU A 413 -8.71 9.16 -23.91
CA LEU A 413 -9.31 8.48 -22.77
C LEU A 413 -10.08 7.22 -23.19
N VAL A 414 -9.67 6.07 -22.64
CA VAL A 414 -10.31 4.76 -22.83
C VAL A 414 -11.02 4.35 -21.55
N ASN A 415 -12.19 3.72 -21.68
CA ASN A 415 -12.89 3.12 -20.56
C ASN A 415 -12.31 1.72 -20.31
N TRP A 416 -11.85 1.47 -19.09
CA TRP A 416 -11.44 0.17 -18.58
C TRP A 416 -12.50 -0.31 -17.60
N THR A 417 -13.04 -1.51 -17.79
CA THR A 417 -14.19 -2.00 -17.02
C THR A 417 -14.03 -3.45 -16.55
N ASP A 418 -14.61 -3.75 -15.41
CA ASP A 418 -14.77 -5.11 -14.89
C ASP A 418 -16.05 -5.20 -14.04
N ILE A 419 -16.89 -6.18 -14.34
CA ILE A 419 -18.19 -6.39 -13.70
C ILE A 419 -18.31 -7.86 -13.33
N GLY A 420 -18.58 -8.15 -12.06
CA GLY A 420 -18.62 -9.53 -11.59
C GLY A 420 -18.87 -9.69 -10.10
N VAL A 421 -18.64 -10.90 -9.62
CA VAL A 421 -18.76 -11.29 -8.21
C VAL A 421 -17.59 -12.18 -7.86
N ASP A 422 -16.88 -11.87 -6.77
CA ASP A 422 -15.75 -12.68 -6.27
C ASP A 422 -15.65 -12.55 -4.73
N GLU A 423 -14.51 -12.84 -4.11
CA GLU A 423 -14.28 -12.80 -2.66
C GLU A 423 -14.72 -11.47 -2.03
N GLY A 424 -14.50 -10.35 -2.74
CA GLY A 424 -14.92 -9.01 -2.31
C GLY A 424 -16.43 -8.73 -2.41
N GLY A 425 -17.22 -9.66 -2.95
CA GLY A 425 -18.64 -9.47 -3.28
C GLY A 425 -18.87 -9.03 -4.73
N GLU A 426 -20.05 -8.45 -4.98
CA GLU A 426 -20.40 -7.86 -6.27
C GLU A 426 -19.58 -6.59 -6.55
N PHE A 427 -19.07 -6.44 -7.77
CA PHE A 427 -18.32 -5.26 -8.19
C PHE A 427 -18.71 -4.80 -9.60
N HIS A 428 -18.63 -3.49 -9.80
CA HIS A 428 -18.78 -2.82 -11.09
C HIS A 428 -17.75 -1.68 -11.12
N SER A 429 -16.56 -1.99 -11.63
CA SER A 429 -15.42 -1.08 -11.65
C SER A 429 -15.27 -0.45 -13.02
N ILE A 430 -15.18 0.87 -13.08
CA ILE A 430 -14.85 1.61 -14.31
C ILE A 430 -13.77 2.64 -13.97
N TYR A 431 -12.70 2.64 -14.76
CA TYR A 431 -11.70 3.71 -14.75
C TYR A 431 -11.46 4.21 -16.17
N ARG A 432 -11.27 5.52 -16.31
CA ARG A 432 -11.12 6.17 -17.60
C ARG A 432 -9.75 6.83 -17.71
N ALA A 433 -8.88 6.24 -18.52
CA ALA A 433 -7.51 6.72 -18.71
C ALA A 433 -6.95 6.32 -20.08
N PRO A 434 -5.92 7.02 -20.59
CA PRO A 434 -5.23 6.64 -21.81
C PRO A 434 -4.50 5.29 -21.69
N VAL A 435 -4.06 4.75 -22.84
CA VAL A 435 -3.21 3.55 -22.88
C VAL A 435 -1.82 3.88 -22.33
N ILE A 436 -1.29 5.06 -22.67
CA ILE A 436 0.01 5.56 -22.22
C ILE A 436 -0.23 6.77 -21.31
N CYS A 437 -0.13 6.60 -20.00
CA CYS A 437 -0.29 7.70 -19.05
C CYS A 437 1.04 8.42 -18.81
N LEU A 438 0.98 9.75 -18.85
CA LEU A 438 2.10 10.63 -18.54
C LEU A 438 1.86 11.37 -17.23
N ASP A 439 2.93 11.60 -16.47
CA ASP A 439 2.87 12.45 -15.28
C ASP A 439 2.81 13.95 -15.66
N ARG A 440 2.77 14.82 -14.64
CA ARG A 440 2.70 16.27 -14.81
C ARG A 440 3.94 16.87 -15.48
N GLU A 441 5.04 16.13 -15.56
CA GLU A 441 6.28 16.52 -16.24
C GLU A 441 6.39 15.90 -17.64
N GLY A 442 5.37 15.17 -18.10
CA GLY A 442 5.35 14.48 -19.40
C GLY A 442 6.13 13.17 -19.42
N LYS A 443 6.56 12.65 -18.27
CA LYS A 443 7.28 11.38 -18.16
C LYS A 443 6.30 10.21 -18.11
N LEU A 444 6.75 9.03 -18.54
CA LEU A 444 5.92 7.81 -18.51
C LEU A 444 5.60 7.43 -17.06
N GLU A 445 4.31 7.32 -16.76
CA GLU A 445 3.83 7.02 -15.41
C GLU A 445 3.20 5.63 -15.32
N ARG A 446 2.36 5.26 -16.31
CA ARG A 446 1.58 4.02 -16.28
C ARG A 446 1.16 3.59 -17.68
N ILE A 447 1.12 2.29 -17.90
CA ILE A 447 0.48 1.67 -19.06
C ILE A 447 -0.85 1.05 -18.65
N ASN A 448 -1.88 1.29 -19.45
CA ASN A 448 -3.15 0.58 -19.40
C ASN A 448 -3.34 -0.21 -20.67
N HIS A 449 -3.25 -1.53 -20.56
CA HIS A 449 -3.53 -2.41 -21.68
C HIS A 449 -4.17 -3.69 -21.18
N SER A 450 -5.43 -3.90 -21.51
CA SER A 450 -6.07 -5.22 -21.43
C SER A 450 -7.20 -5.29 -22.43
N VAL A 451 -7.19 -6.31 -23.29
CA VAL A 451 -8.27 -6.51 -24.26
C VAL A 451 -9.59 -6.87 -23.59
N PRO A 452 -9.68 -7.87 -22.67
CA PRO A 452 -10.97 -8.24 -22.06
C PRO A 452 -11.59 -7.13 -21.21
N GLN A 453 -10.76 -6.25 -20.63
CA GLN A 453 -11.25 -5.16 -19.78
C GLN A 453 -11.25 -3.80 -20.46
N ARG A 454 -11.03 -3.73 -21.78
CA ARG A 454 -11.31 -2.51 -22.55
C ARG A 454 -12.78 -2.50 -22.93
N ASP A 455 -13.50 -1.50 -22.44
CA ASP A 455 -14.94 -1.39 -22.64
C ASP A 455 -15.29 -1.15 -24.12
N SER A 456 -16.48 -1.60 -24.51
CA SER A 456 -17.12 -1.28 -25.78
C SER A 456 -17.63 0.16 -25.85
N PHE A 457 -17.93 0.78 -24.69
CA PHE A 457 -18.22 2.21 -24.61
C PHE A 457 -16.95 3.03 -24.88
N PHE A 458 -16.75 3.42 -26.13
CA PHE A 458 -15.62 4.25 -26.55
C PHE A 458 -16.06 5.70 -26.79
N ASN A 459 -15.99 6.52 -25.73
CA ASN A 459 -16.48 7.89 -25.70
C ASN A 459 -15.50 8.90 -26.32
N VAL A 460 -15.32 8.83 -27.64
CA VAL A 460 -14.45 9.73 -28.42
C VAL A 460 -15.17 10.22 -29.68
N PRO A 461 -14.77 11.37 -30.27
CA PRO A 461 -15.29 11.79 -31.57
C PRO A 461 -15.07 10.71 -32.64
N LEU A 462 -16.03 10.56 -33.55
CA LEU A 462 -16.08 9.50 -34.56
C LEU A 462 -14.78 9.42 -35.39
N GLU A 463 -14.27 10.58 -35.79
CA GLU A 463 -13.05 10.75 -36.56
C GLU A 463 -11.77 10.32 -35.82
N ARG A 464 -11.80 10.20 -34.48
CA ARG A 464 -10.67 9.71 -33.68
C ARG A 464 -10.69 8.21 -33.48
N VAL A 465 -11.80 7.52 -33.77
CA VAL A 465 -11.96 6.08 -33.53
C VAL A 465 -10.95 5.27 -34.33
N GLU A 466 -11.01 5.35 -35.67
CA GLU A 466 -10.14 4.54 -36.53
C GLU A 466 -8.64 4.86 -36.35
N PRO A 467 -8.19 6.14 -36.29
CA PRO A 467 -6.80 6.45 -36.00
C PRO A 467 -6.30 5.85 -34.68
N TRP A 468 -7.12 5.89 -33.62
CA TRP A 468 -6.77 5.29 -32.33
C TRP A 468 -6.59 3.76 -32.45
N TYR A 469 -7.47 3.07 -33.16
CA TYR A 469 -7.34 1.62 -33.38
C TYR A 469 -6.09 1.26 -34.19
N ARG A 470 -5.72 2.06 -35.19
CA ARG A 470 -4.47 1.88 -35.95
C ARG A 470 -3.23 2.07 -35.08
N ALA A 471 -3.22 3.11 -34.24
CA ALA A 471 -2.16 3.35 -33.26
C ALA A 471 -2.06 2.20 -32.24
N MET A 472 -3.20 1.72 -31.73
CA MET A 472 -3.27 0.59 -30.80
C MET A 472 -2.74 -0.70 -31.43
N ALA A 473 -3.09 -0.98 -32.69
CA ALA A 473 -2.57 -2.13 -33.42
C ALA A 473 -1.04 -2.05 -33.59
N ARG A 474 -0.50 -0.84 -33.84
CA ARG A 474 0.95 -0.62 -33.91
C ARG A 474 1.63 -0.86 -32.56
N PHE A 475 1.07 -0.32 -31.48
CA PHE A 475 1.57 -0.54 -30.11
C PHE A 475 1.65 -2.02 -29.76
N VAL A 476 0.56 -2.77 -29.97
CA VAL A 476 0.50 -4.22 -29.70
C VAL A 476 1.50 -5.00 -30.55
N ARG A 477 1.67 -4.65 -31.83
CA ARG A 477 2.65 -5.30 -32.71
C ARG A 477 4.08 -5.11 -32.21
N ILE A 478 4.46 -3.90 -31.83
CA ILE A 478 5.80 -3.60 -31.30
C ILE A 478 6.00 -4.31 -29.96
N LEU A 479 4.98 -4.28 -29.09
CA LEU A 479 4.96 -5.03 -27.83
C LEU A 479 5.31 -6.51 -28.04
N HIS A 480 4.66 -7.18 -28.99
CA HIS A 480 4.94 -8.59 -29.30
C HIS A 480 6.33 -8.82 -29.89
N GLN A 481 6.86 -7.88 -30.68
CA GLN A 481 8.23 -7.96 -31.22
C GLN A 481 9.27 -7.88 -30.10
N GLU A 482 9.02 -7.02 -29.11
CA GLU A 482 9.88 -6.80 -27.94
C GLU A 482 9.62 -7.78 -26.78
N ALA A 483 8.60 -8.63 -26.89
CA ALA A 483 8.27 -9.60 -25.85
C ALA A 483 9.34 -10.69 -25.73
N VAL A 484 9.73 -10.95 -24.48
CA VAL A 484 10.60 -12.07 -24.10
C VAL A 484 9.74 -13.21 -23.63
N GLU A 485 10.12 -14.42 -24.04
CA GLU A 485 9.45 -15.66 -23.68
C GLU A 485 10.35 -16.51 -22.78
N PHE A 486 9.86 -16.90 -21.61
CA PHE A 486 10.60 -17.74 -20.67
C PHE A 486 9.64 -18.52 -19.77
N LYS A 487 10.14 -19.60 -19.15
CA LYS A 487 9.35 -20.46 -18.27
C LYS A 487 9.86 -20.36 -16.84
N THR A 488 8.95 -20.14 -15.90
CA THR A 488 9.25 -20.23 -14.46
C THR A 488 9.29 -21.69 -14.02
N MET A 489 10.14 -22.00 -13.06
CA MET A 489 10.24 -23.29 -12.41
C MET A 489 9.46 -23.30 -11.09
N PRO A 490 9.05 -24.47 -10.58
CA PRO A 490 8.56 -24.57 -9.21
C PRO A 490 9.53 -23.91 -8.21
N GLY A 491 9.01 -23.02 -7.36
CA GLY A 491 9.77 -22.21 -6.41
C GLY A 491 10.23 -20.85 -6.95
N ASP A 492 10.03 -20.56 -8.24
CA ASP A 492 10.24 -19.22 -8.77
C ASP A 492 9.08 -18.29 -8.38
N ILE A 493 9.40 -17.08 -7.91
CA ILE A 493 8.45 -15.97 -7.81
C ILE A 493 8.86 -14.89 -8.80
N LEU A 494 8.08 -14.72 -9.86
CA LEU A 494 8.26 -13.62 -10.80
C LEU A 494 7.67 -12.35 -10.18
N THR A 495 8.50 -11.33 -10.00
CA THR A 495 8.08 -10.02 -9.49
C THR A 495 8.23 -8.97 -10.58
N PHE A 496 7.20 -8.15 -10.80
CA PHE A 496 7.27 -7.15 -11.87
C PHE A 496 6.35 -5.95 -11.64
N SER A 497 6.76 -4.82 -12.19
CA SER A 497 6.01 -3.55 -12.17
C SER A 497 4.77 -3.65 -13.07
N ASN A 498 3.58 -3.76 -12.50
CA ASN A 498 2.31 -3.86 -13.22
C ASN A 498 1.91 -2.55 -13.94
N ILE A 499 2.47 -1.41 -13.51
CA ILE A 499 2.27 -0.12 -14.17
C ILE A 499 3.16 0.05 -15.40
N ARG A 500 4.19 -0.79 -15.57
CA ARG A 500 5.23 -0.65 -16.60
C ARG A 500 5.32 -1.86 -17.52
N MET A 501 5.35 -3.07 -16.96
CA MET A 501 5.48 -4.32 -17.70
C MET A 501 4.12 -4.74 -18.24
N VAL A 502 4.11 -5.15 -19.49
CA VAL A 502 2.99 -5.87 -20.09
C VAL A 502 3.39 -7.35 -20.13
N HIS A 503 2.51 -8.21 -19.63
CA HIS A 503 2.78 -9.62 -19.45
C HIS A 503 1.66 -10.49 -20.01
N GLY A 504 1.96 -11.73 -20.36
CA GLY A 504 1.00 -12.69 -20.88
C GLY A 504 1.52 -14.11 -20.73
N ARG A 505 0.85 -15.05 -21.38
CA ARG A 505 1.23 -16.46 -21.32
C ARG A 505 0.85 -17.19 -22.60
N THR A 506 1.73 -18.06 -23.10
CA THR A 506 1.36 -18.98 -24.18
C THR A 506 0.33 -20.00 -23.71
N GLY A 507 -0.46 -20.54 -24.66
CA GLY A 507 -1.43 -21.60 -24.35
C GLY A 507 -0.71 -22.86 -23.87
N TYR A 508 -1.40 -23.70 -23.10
CA TYR A 508 -0.83 -24.94 -22.57
C TYR A 508 -1.91 -26.00 -22.42
N THR A 509 -1.49 -27.24 -22.24
CA THR A 509 -2.40 -28.37 -22.03
C THR A 509 -2.35 -28.78 -20.57
N ASP A 510 -3.48 -28.67 -19.88
CA ASP A 510 -3.67 -29.28 -18.56
C ASP A 510 -4.23 -30.70 -18.72
N THR A 511 -3.74 -31.62 -17.90
CA THR A 511 -4.27 -32.99 -17.73
C THR A 511 -4.34 -33.32 -16.23
N GLU A 512 -4.96 -34.44 -15.84
CA GLU A 512 -5.02 -34.87 -14.43
C GLU A 512 -3.63 -34.97 -13.76
N ILE A 513 -2.58 -35.24 -14.54
CA ILE A 513 -1.19 -35.36 -14.08
C ILE A 513 -0.30 -34.18 -14.48
N ASN A 514 -0.82 -33.22 -15.25
CA ASN A 514 -0.11 -32.05 -15.74
C ASN A 514 -0.94 -30.81 -15.41
N THR A 515 -0.67 -30.19 -14.27
CA THR A 515 -1.40 -29.00 -13.82
C THR A 515 -0.46 -27.82 -13.72
N ARG A 516 -0.96 -26.63 -14.02
CA ARG A 516 -0.27 -25.37 -13.70
C ARG A 516 -0.91 -24.71 -12.49
N HIS A 517 -0.09 -24.36 -11.51
CA HIS A 517 -0.52 -23.72 -10.27
C HIS A 517 0.39 -22.53 -9.96
N ILE A 518 -0.16 -21.33 -10.11
CA ILE A 518 0.50 -20.08 -9.69
C ILE A 518 -0.31 -19.44 -8.57
N VAL A 519 0.36 -18.94 -7.54
CA VAL A 519 -0.22 -18.06 -6.53
C VAL A 519 0.20 -16.63 -6.83
N GLY A 520 -0.78 -15.74 -6.87
CA GLY A 520 -0.59 -14.33 -7.17
C GLY A 520 -0.88 -13.45 -5.95
N ALA A 521 -0.13 -12.37 -5.82
CA ALA A 521 -0.43 -11.27 -4.92
C ALA A 521 0.02 -9.94 -5.52
N TYR A 522 -0.44 -8.84 -4.94
CA TYR A 522 -0.07 -7.50 -5.36
C TYR A 522 0.61 -6.70 -4.23
N LEU A 523 1.48 -5.78 -4.62
CA LEU A 523 2.11 -4.77 -3.76
C LEU A 523 1.88 -3.36 -4.32
N ASP A 524 1.80 -2.39 -3.42
CA ASP A 524 1.71 -0.97 -3.77
C ASP A 524 3.10 -0.31 -3.81
N TRP A 525 3.31 0.58 -4.80
CA TRP A 525 4.58 1.26 -4.99
C TRP A 525 4.95 2.18 -3.82
N ASP A 526 3.96 2.76 -3.14
CA ASP A 526 4.20 3.59 -1.97
C ASP A 526 4.87 2.80 -0.83
N GLU A 527 4.44 1.55 -0.61
CA GLU A 527 5.04 0.66 0.38
C GLU A 527 6.43 0.17 -0.04
N ILE A 528 6.64 -0.10 -1.34
CA ILE A 528 7.95 -0.46 -1.88
C ILE A 528 8.95 0.69 -1.69
N TYR A 529 8.57 1.93 -2.04
CA TYR A 529 9.42 3.10 -1.85
C TYR A 529 9.65 3.41 -0.37
N SER A 530 8.62 3.28 0.47
CA SER A 530 8.73 3.43 1.92
C SER A 530 9.77 2.46 2.49
N ARG A 531 9.66 1.17 2.15
CA ARG A 531 10.62 0.15 2.59
C ARG A 531 12.04 0.45 2.11
N LEU A 532 12.20 0.86 0.84
CA LEU A 532 13.51 1.25 0.31
C LEU A 532 14.15 2.38 1.13
N ARG A 533 13.40 3.44 1.43
CA ARG A 533 13.90 4.58 2.22
C ARG A 533 14.31 4.15 3.63
N VAL A 534 13.53 3.27 4.27
CA VAL A 534 13.90 2.67 5.57
C VAL A 534 15.21 1.90 5.48
N LEU A 535 15.40 1.07 4.44
CA LEU A 535 16.63 0.28 4.26
C LEU A 535 17.84 1.17 4.00
N LYS A 536 17.70 2.22 3.17
CA LYS A 536 18.76 3.21 2.95
C LYS A 536 19.16 3.90 4.25
N GLY A 537 18.19 4.37 5.04
CA GLY A 537 18.45 5.04 6.33
C GLY A 537 19.13 4.15 7.38
N LYS A 538 18.99 2.82 7.29
CA LYS A 538 19.71 1.89 8.18
C LYS A 538 21.20 1.76 7.84
N LYS A 539 21.59 1.76 6.55
CA LYS A 539 23.00 1.64 6.12
C LYS A 539 23.83 2.88 6.44
N SER A 540 23.17 4.02 6.63
CA SER A 540 23.80 5.28 6.97
C SER A 540 24.01 5.51 8.48
N ASN A 541 23.58 4.56 9.31
CA ASN A 541 23.83 4.50 10.76
C ASN A 541 24.78 3.34 11.07
#